data_AF-A0A7I8VPK9-F1
#
_entry.id   AF-A0A7I8VPK9-F1
#
_cell.length_a   1.000
_cell.length_b   1.000
_cell.length_c   1.000
_cell.angle_alpha   90.00
_cell.angle_beta   90.00
_cell.angle_gamma   90.00
#
_symmetry.space_group_name_H-M   'P 1'
#
loop_
_entity.id
_entity.type
_entity.pdbx_description
1 polymer ?
#
loop_
_entity_poly.entity_id
_entity_poly.type
_entity_poly.pdbx_seq_one_letter_code
_entity_poly.pdbx_strand_id
1 'polypeptide(L)'
;MKCMERKLTCRGGKVKGICGCCDKCAKVLNENCGGVYYYLGKCDKDLVCKPLIKTRRRKLWPGKGRCVRKVKRERKQSDEPGNDSQQCRPKCSPEFCRKRPRAICSATGGVALFERTCSSQCQLTSCRACYYEEEASCSKCSPEDYKCLRRFALCIKKKTCTRKRYPCQIRRTPIGPRKLFRCHVPDCP
;
A
#
# COMPACT_ATOMS: atom_id res chain seq x y z
N MET A 1 49.24 0.72 9.35
CA MET A 1 48.67 0.96 10.69
C MET A 1 48.41 -0.40 11.34
N LYS A 2 48.91 -0.66 12.56
CA LYS A 2 48.65 -1.90 13.29
C LYS A 2 47.66 -1.61 14.42
N CYS A 3 46.62 -2.44 14.54
CA CYS A 3 45.73 -2.39 15.70
C CYS A 3 46.44 -3.02 16.90
N MET A 4 46.15 -2.55 18.11
CA MET A 4 46.68 -3.15 19.32
C MET A 4 46.00 -4.51 19.53
N GLU A 5 46.67 -5.60 19.14
CA GLU A 5 46.22 -7.01 19.29
C GLU A 5 46.31 -7.52 20.74
N ARG A 6 45.97 -6.68 21.72
CA ARG A 6 45.64 -7.23 23.05
C ARG A 6 44.39 -8.07 22.86
N LYS A 7 44.40 -9.32 23.32
CA LYS A 7 43.23 -10.21 23.34
C LYS A 7 42.10 -9.50 24.11
N LEU A 8 41.29 -8.72 23.41
CA LEU A 8 40.20 -7.93 23.98
C LEU A 8 39.19 -8.89 24.59
N THR A 9 39.14 -8.92 25.93
CA THR A 9 38.12 -9.58 26.73
C THR A 9 36.93 -8.63 26.87
N CYS A 10 35.91 -8.87 26.05
CA CYS A 10 34.72 -8.04 26.00
C CYS A 10 33.57 -8.71 26.75
N ARG A 11 32.77 -7.92 27.48
CA ARG A 11 31.51 -8.38 28.10
C ARG A 11 30.49 -8.85 27.05
N GLY A 12 30.54 -8.22 25.88
CA GLY A 12 29.79 -8.60 24.69
C GLY A 12 30.70 -9.07 23.56
N GLY A 13 30.18 -9.09 22.33
CA GLY A 13 30.93 -9.35 21.11
C GLY A 13 31.95 -8.26 20.76
N LYS A 14 32.64 -8.47 19.64
CA LYS A 14 33.58 -7.52 19.05
C LYS A 14 32.93 -6.84 17.84
N VAL A 15 33.09 -5.53 17.75
CA VAL A 15 32.61 -4.69 16.64
C VAL A 15 33.76 -3.87 16.09
N LYS A 16 33.72 -3.56 14.80
CA LYS A 16 34.69 -2.64 14.20
C LYS A 16 34.48 -1.22 14.72
N GLY A 17 35.58 -0.56 15.07
CA GLY A 17 35.62 0.83 15.48
C GLY A 17 35.12 1.81 14.42
N ILE A 18 35.26 3.10 14.72
CA ILE A 18 34.76 4.21 13.89
C ILE A 18 35.32 4.12 12.46
N CYS A 19 36.63 3.89 12.34
CA CYS A 19 37.31 3.79 11.05
C CYS A 19 37.20 2.39 10.39
N GLY A 20 36.42 1.45 10.96
CA GLY A 20 36.26 0.11 10.39
C GLY A 20 37.45 -0.85 10.53
N CYS A 21 38.61 -0.38 10.99
CA CYS A 21 39.86 -1.16 11.00
C CYS A 21 40.00 -2.05 12.25
N CYS A 22 40.02 -1.46 13.44
CA CYS A 22 40.29 -2.17 14.69
C CYS A 22 39.03 -2.70 15.39
N ASP A 23 39.17 -3.83 16.07
CA ASP A 23 38.12 -4.37 16.93
C ASP A 23 37.99 -3.57 18.23
N LYS A 24 36.75 -3.35 18.66
CA LYS A 24 36.38 -2.77 19.95
C LYS A 24 35.26 -3.61 20.57
N CYS A 25 35.11 -3.51 21.88
CA CYS A 25 34.00 -4.18 22.54
C CYS A 25 32.66 -3.57 22.15
N ALA A 26 31.70 -4.44 21.83
CA ALA A 26 30.35 -4.05 21.54
C ALA A 26 29.63 -3.59 22.82
N LYS A 27 28.67 -2.68 22.65
CA LYS A 27 27.83 -2.17 23.72
C LYS A 27 26.71 -3.16 24.05
N VAL A 28 26.59 -3.53 25.31
CA VAL A 28 25.58 -4.51 25.78
C VAL A 28 24.25 -3.83 26.08
N LEU A 29 23.26 -4.61 26.52
CA LEU A 29 21.90 -4.13 26.78
C LEU A 29 21.90 -2.91 27.71
N ASN A 30 21.12 -1.90 27.34
CA ASN A 30 20.95 -0.64 28.07
C ASN A 30 22.18 0.30 28.12
N GLU A 31 23.28 -0.04 27.46
CA GLU A 31 24.42 0.88 27.35
C GLU A 31 24.18 1.96 26.30
N ASN A 32 24.88 3.08 26.47
CA ASN A 32 24.85 4.19 25.53
C ASN A 32 25.54 3.81 24.21
N CYS A 33 24.94 4.22 23.10
CA CYS A 33 25.40 3.93 21.75
C CYS A 33 25.13 5.10 20.80
N GLY A 34 25.65 5.03 19.58
CA GLY A 34 25.43 6.05 18.55
C GLY A 34 26.47 7.17 18.61
N GLY A 35 26.05 8.42 18.41
CA GLY A 35 27.00 9.52 18.21
C GLY A 35 27.39 9.69 16.74
N VAL A 36 28.00 10.83 16.39
CA VAL A 36 28.60 11.05 15.06
C VAL A 36 29.60 9.93 14.75
N TYR A 37 29.43 9.22 13.64
CA TYR A 37 30.25 8.05 13.27
C TYR A 37 30.30 6.91 14.33
N TYR A 38 29.29 6.80 15.20
CA TYR A 38 29.24 5.81 16.28
C TYR A 38 30.35 5.96 17.34
N TYR A 39 30.83 7.18 17.62
CA TYR A 39 31.87 7.40 18.61
C TYR A 39 31.50 6.92 20.04
N LEU A 40 30.21 6.84 20.36
CA LEU A 40 29.73 6.31 21.65
C LEU A 40 29.68 4.78 21.69
N GLY A 41 29.90 4.12 20.56
CA GLY A 41 29.92 2.68 20.44
C GLY A 41 28.78 2.11 19.61
N LYS A 42 29.01 0.89 19.13
CA LYS A 42 28.04 0.06 18.39
C LYS A 42 27.53 -1.04 19.32
N CYS A 43 26.24 -1.33 19.22
CA CYS A 43 25.62 -2.38 20.03
C CYS A 43 26.07 -3.78 19.60
N ASP A 44 25.98 -4.72 20.54
CA ASP A 44 26.29 -6.13 20.34
C ASP A 44 25.29 -6.84 19.42
N LYS A 45 25.58 -8.11 19.08
CA LYS A 45 24.69 -8.99 18.33
C LYS A 45 23.29 -8.95 18.96
N ASP A 46 22.28 -8.93 18.08
CA ASP A 46 20.85 -8.86 18.44
C ASP A 46 20.36 -7.62 19.20
N LEU A 47 21.22 -6.60 19.33
CA LEU A 47 20.86 -5.29 19.84
C LEU A 47 20.82 -4.25 18.70
N VAL A 48 20.02 -3.20 18.91
CA VAL A 48 19.93 -2.04 18.02
C VAL A 48 20.04 -0.76 18.84
N CYS A 49 20.74 0.23 18.29
CA CYS A 49 20.85 1.52 18.95
C CYS A 49 19.58 2.35 18.76
N LYS A 50 18.80 2.53 19.82
CA LYS A 50 17.55 3.30 19.79
C LYS A 50 17.79 4.73 20.30
N PRO A 51 17.45 5.78 19.52
CA PRO A 51 17.57 7.17 19.96
C PRO A 51 16.79 7.43 21.25
N LEU A 52 17.40 8.17 22.19
CA LEU A 52 16.73 8.60 23.42
C LEU A 52 15.71 9.71 23.18
N ILE A 53 15.93 10.53 22.14
CA ILE A 53 15.04 11.63 21.76
C ILE A 53 14.32 11.26 20.46
N LYS A 54 12.99 11.27 20.48
CA LYS A 54 12.14 11.04 19.30
C LYS A 54 11.98 12.35 18.52
N THR A 55 12.96 12.73 17.70
CA THR A 55 12.72 13.87 16.79
C THR A 55 11.88 13.44 15.59
N ARG A 56 10.97 14.32 15.17
CA ARG A 56 10.10 14.11 14.00
C ARG A 56 10.86 14.18 12.66
N ARG A 57 12.15 14.55 12.66
CA ARG A 57 12.98 14.67 11.45
C ARG A 57 13.79 13.39 11.24
N ARG A 58 13.35 12.58 10.27
CA ARG A 58 13.87 11.24 9.96
C ARG A 58 15.29 11.17 9.37
N LYS A 59 16.00 12.29 9.13
CA LYS A 59 17.09 12.26 8.13
C LYS A 59 18.54 12.36 8.61
N LEU A 60 18.85 12.56 9.88
CA LEU A 60 20.24 12.36 10.33
C LEU A 60 20.27 12.28 11.86
N TRP A 61 20.39 11.07 12.42
CA TRP A 61 20.61 10.95 13.87
C TRP A 61 22.03 10.48 14.16
N PRO A 62 22.96 11.43 14.42
CA PRO A 62 24.23 11.14 15.08
C PRO A 62 24.11 11.31 16.61
N GLY A 63 22.90 11.25 17.18
CA GLY A 63 22.69 11.50 18.60
C GLY A 63 22.91 10.27 19.50
N LYS A 64 22.94 10.54 20.81
CA LYS A 64 23.00 9.53 21.88
C LYS A 64 21.76 8.63 21.84
N GLY A 65 21.99 7.32 21.84
CA GLY A 65 20.97 6.28 21.92
C GLY A 65 21.30 5.26 23.01
N ARG A 66 20.45 4.25 23.13
CA ARG A 66 20.62 3.12 24.05
C ARG A 66 20.47 1.79 23.31
N CYS A 67 21.31 0.81 23.61
CA CYS A 67 21.21 -0.52 23.05
C CYS A 67 19.99 -1.25 23.61
N VAL A 68 19.07 -1.63 22.72
CA VAL A 68 17.85 -2.37 23.06
C VAL A 68 17.78 -3.65 22.23
N ARG A 69 17.09 -4.67 22.74
CA ARG A 69 16.83 -5.90 21.97
C ARG A 69 16.13 -5.54 20.66
N LYS A 70 16.56 -6.17 19.56
CA LYS A 70 15.79 -6.15 18.32
C LYS A 70 14.44 -6.78 18.63
N VAL A 71 13.42 -5.96 18.83
CA VAL A 71 12.04 -6.45 18.74
C VAL A 71 11.95 -6.97 17.32
N LYS A 72 11.86 -8.30 17.16
CA LYS A 72 11.43 -8.87 15.88
C LYS A 72 10.12 -8.16 15.61
N ARG A 73 10.14 -7.21 14.68
CA ARG A 73 8.90 -6.75 14.09
C ARG A 73 8.40 -8.01 13.39
N GLU A 74 7.58 -8.79 14.08
CA GLU A 74 6.38 -9.32 13.46
C GLU A 74 5.88 -8.15 12.63
N ARG A 75 5.94 -8.31 11.30
CA ARG A 75 5.41 -7.32 10.38
C ARG A 75 4.08 -6.91 11.00
N LYS A 76 3.93 -5.64 11.38
CA LYS A 76 2.64 -5.14 11.84
C LYS A 76 1.65 -5.53 10.75
N GLN A 77 0.89 -6.58 11.01
CA GLN A 77 -0.36 -6.86 10.35
C GLN A 77 -1.15 -5.61 10.65
N SER A 78 -1.28 -4.77 9.63
CA SER A 78 -2.18 -3.64 9.65
C SER A 78 -3.50 -4.13 10.24
N ASP A 79 -3.97 -3.46 11.29
CA ASP A 79 -5.23 -3.73 11.97
C ASP A 79 -6.36 -4.00 10.94
N GLU A 80 -6.61 -5.28 10.69
CA GLU A 80 -7.76 -5.79 9.95
C GLU A 80 -8.25 -7.03 10.71
N PRO A 81 -9.55 -7.09 11.04
CA PRO A 81 -10.11 -8.28 11.65
C PRO A 81 -10.03 -9.41 10.63
N GLY A 82 -9.31 -10.46 10.99
CA GLY A 82 -9.26 -11.69 10.21
C GLY A 82 -10.64 -12.31 10.13
N ASN A 83 -11.01 -12.74 8.93
CA ASN A 83 -11.57 -14.07 8.83
C ASN A 83 -10.69 -14.83 7.83
N ASP A 84 -10.39 -16.07 8.19
CA ASP A 84 -9.36 -16.92 7.60
C ASP A 84 -10.05 -18.03 6.80
N SER A 85 -9.56 -18.24 5.58
CA SER A 85 -10.01 -19.17 4.51
C SER A 85 -9.63 -18.55 3.15
N GLN A 86 -8.38 -18.74 2.72
CA GLN A 86 -7.94 -18.45 1.33
C GLN A 86 -8.27 -17.01 0.86
N GLN A 87 -8.15 -16.07 1.80
CA GLN A 87 -9.05 -14.92 1.85
C GLN A 87 -8.56 -13.75 1.01
N CYS A 88 -9.32 -13.41 -0.03
CA CYS A 88 -9.23 -12.12 -0.70
C CYS A 88 -9.13 -10.95 0.29
N ARG A 89 -8.45 -9.84 -0.12
CA ARG A 89 -8.57 -8.55 0.58
C ARG A 89 -10.06 -8.19 0.75
N PRO A 90 -10.44 -7.38 1.75
CA PRO A 90 -11.83 -6.96 1.91
C PRO A 90 -12.37 -6.36 0.61
N LYS A 91 -13.65 -6.60 0.32
CA LYS A 91 -14.31 -6.11 -0.88
C LYS A 91 -14.26 -4.58 -0.93
N CYS A 92 -13.96 -4.02 -2.10
CA CYS A 92 -14.05 -2.59 -2.31
C CYS A 92 -15.51 -2.14 -2.14
N SER A 93 -15.77 -1.34 -1.11
CA SER A 93 -17.07 -0.71 -0.87
C SER A 93 -16.89 0.79 -0.66
N PRO A 94 -17.93 1.61 -0.91
CA PRO A 94 -17.87 3.04 -0.62
C PRO A 94 -17.54 3.34 0.84
N GLU A 95 -18.12 2.59 1.78
CA GLU A 95 -17.91 2.76 3.21
C GLU A 95 -16.46 2.44 3.60
N PHE A 96 -15.90 1.38 3.02
CA PHE A 96 -14.51 0.97 3.24
C PHE A 96 -13.53 2.02 2.69
N CYS A 97 -13.72 2.42 1.44
CA CYS A 97 -12.82 3.36 0.78
C CYS A 97 -12.92 4.78 1.32
N ARG A 98 -14.08 5.21 1.83
CA ARG A 98 -14.24 6.49 2.52
C ARG A 98 -13.46 6.54 3.84
N LYS A 99 -13.44 5.44 4.60
CA LYS A 99 -12.66 5.34 5.85
C LYS A 99 -11.15 5.21 5.57
N ARG A 100 -10.78 4.55 4.47
CA ARG A 100 -9.39 4.18 4.16
C ARG A 100 -9.04 4.46 2.69
N PRO A 101 -8.81 5.73 2.31
CA PRO A 101 -8.66 6.12 0.91
C PRO A 101 -7.42 5.52 0.22
N ARG A 102 -6.42 5.02 0.98
CA ARG A 102 -5.19 4.41 0.43
C ARG A 102 -5.13 2.90 0.61
N ALA A 103 -6.19 2.26 1.11
CA ALA A 103 -6.20 0.81 1.29
C ALA A 103 -6.26 0.07 -0.07
N ILE A 104 -5.76 -1.16 -0.07
CA ILE A 104 -5.92 -2.12 -1.16
C ILE A 104 -7.11 -3.01 -0.83
N CYS A 105 -8.04 -3.13 -1.77
CA CYS A 105 -9.28 -3.90 -1.64
C CYS A 105 -9.51 -4.79 -2.88
N SER A 106 -10.40 -5.76 -2.76
CA SER A 106 -10.77 -6.64 -3.87
C SER A 106 -11.97 -6.05 -4.61
N ALA A 107 -11.80 -5.72 -5.89
CA ALA A 107 -12.84 -5.22 -6.78
C ALA A 107 -13.69 -6.37 -7.36
N THR A 108 -14.22 -7.24 -6.51
CA THR A 108 -15.04 -8.39 -6.93
C THR A 108 -16.54 -8.04 -6.98
N GLY A 109 -17.33 -8.82 -7.71
CA GLY A 109 -18.80 -8.73 -7.71
C GLY A 109 -19.36 -7.44 -8.30
N GLY A 110 -18.96 -7.11 -9.54
CA GLY A 110 -19.50 -5.99 -10.32
C GLY A 110 -18.95 -4.60 -9.99
N VAL A 111 -18.00 -4.50 -9.05
CA VAL A 111 -17.33 -3.23 -8.69
C VAL A 111 -16.18 -2.91 -9.64
N ALA A 112 -15.48 -3.93 -10.17
CA ALA A 112 -14.49 -3.72 -11.21
C ALA A 112 -15.17 -3.25 -12.51
N LEU A 113 -14.59 -2.23 -13.15
CA LEU A 113 -15.07 -1.75 -14.44
C LEU A 113 -14.88 -2.80 -15.55
N PHE A 114 -13.85 -3.64 -15.42
CA PHE A 114 -13.60 -4.82 -16.25
C PHE A 114 -13.12 -5.97 -15.38
N GLU A 115 -13.78 -7.12 -15.50
CA GLU A 115 -13.22 -8.35 -14.95
C GLU A 115 -12.07 -8.84 -15.84
N ARG A 116 -10.92 -9.09 -15.21
CA ARG A 116 -9.71 -9.63 -15.85
C ARG A 116 -9.49 -11.06 -15.37
N THR A 117 -9.27 -11.97 -16.32
CA THR A 117 -9.00 -13.40 -16.08
C THR A 117 -7.59 -13.67 -15.55
N CYS A 118 -6.66 -12.71 -15.72
CA CYS A 118 -5.26 -12.83 -15.31
C CYS A 118 -5.01 -12.44 -13.84
N SER A 119 -5.97 -11.75 -13.20
CA SER A 119 -5.84 -11.48 -11.78
C SER A 119 -6.03 -12.79 -11.04
N SER A 120 -5.27 -13.00 -9.97
CA SER A 120 -5.55 -14.09 -9.02
C SER A 120 -7.02 -14.06 -8.61
N GLN A 121 -7.51 -15.10 -7.93
CA GLN A 121 -8.92 -15.29 -7.52
C GLN A 121 -9.63 -14.02 -6.97
N CYS A 122 -8.86 -13.00 -6.56
CA CYS A 122 -9.28 -11.68 -6.15
C CYS A 122 -8.64 -10.59 -7.03
N GLN A 123 -9.42 -9.87 -7.84
CA GLN A 123 -8.94 -8.66 -8.55
C GLN A 123 -8.66 -7.54 -7.55
N LEU A 124 -7.38 -7.23 -7.32
CA LEU A 124 -6.97 -6.22 -6.35
C LEU A 124 -6.87 -4.84 -6.99
N THR A 125 -7.29 -3.81 -6.24
CA THR A 125 -7.10 -2.41 -6.62
C THR A 125 -6.94 -1.52 -5.38
N SER A 126 -6.56 -0.26 -5.59
CA SER A 126 -6.51 0.76 -4.55
C SER A 126 -7.85 1.50 -4.46
N CYS A 127 -8.30 1.84 -3.25
CA CYS A 127 -9.46 2.70 -3.04
C CYS A 127 -9.37 4.07 -3.76
N ARG A 128 -8.16 4.55 -4.11
CA ARG A 128 -7.97 5.74 -4.94
C ARG A 128 -8.43 5.58 -6.38
N ALA A 129 -8.46 4.34 -6.87
CA ALA A 129 -8.91 4.02 -8.22
C ALA A 129 -10.43 3.81 -8.29
N CYS A 130 -11.13 3.96 -7.16
CA CYS A 130 -12.58 3.84 -7.07
C CYS A 130 -13.27 5.20 -7.11
N TYR A 131 -14.40 5.26 -7.81
CA TYR A 131 -15.18 6.47 -8.02
C TYR A 131 -16.66 6.14 -8.17
N TYR A 132 -17.50 7.16 -8.00
CA TYR A 132 -18.91 7.07 -8.36
C TYR A 132 -19.06 7.44 -9.83
N GLU A 133 -19.49 6.49 -10.65
CA GLU A 133 -19.83 6.74 -12.03
C GLU A 133 -21.25 7.32 -12.07
N GLU A 134 -21.37 8.53 -12.60
CA GLU A 134 -22.67 9.11 -12.91
C GLU A 134 -23.21 8.39 -14.15
N GLU A 135 -24.35 7.72 -14.00
CA GLU A 135 -25.00 7.10 -15.14
C GLU A 135 -25.30 8.18 -16.19
N ALA A 136 -25.07 7.80 -17.45
CA ALA A 136 -25.31 8.67 -18.59
C ALA A 136 -26.77 9.14 -18.58
N SER A 137 -26.98 10.43 -18.30
CA SER A 137 -28.25 11.16 -18.28
C SER A 137 -28.92 11.31 -19.66
N CYS A 138 -28.93 10.26 -20.48
CA CYS A 138 -29.81 10.26 -21.64
C CYS A 138 -31.26 10.22 -21.14
N SER A 139 -32.14 11.01 -21.76
CA SER A 139 -33.54 11.14 -21.39
C SER A 139 -34.25 9.79 -21.42
N LYS A 140 -35.09 9.51 -20.40
CA LYS A 140 -35.97 8.34 -20.41
C LYS A 140 -37.08 8.54 -21.45
N CYS A 141 -37.48 7.48 -22.12
CA CYS A 141 -38.48 7.50 -23.17
C CYS A 141 -39.61 6.50 -22.86
N SER A 142 -40.82 6.79 -23.32
CA SER A 142 -41.90 5.79 -23.40
C SER A 142 -41.54 4.74 -24.47
N PRO A 143 -41.93 3.45 -24.30
CA PRO A 143 -41.73 2.42 -25.32
C PRO A 143 -42.36 2.74 -26.68
N GLU A 144 -43.39 3.59 -26.69
CA GLU A 144 -44.16 3.95 -27.88
C GLU A 144 -43.68 5.26 -28.53
N ASP A 145 -42.82 6.03 -27.85
CA ASP A 145 -42.26 7.26 -28.41
C ASP A 145 -41.01 6.95 -29.24
N TYR A 146 -41.24 6.51 -30.48
CA TYR A 146 -40.19 6.17 -31.44
C TYR A 146 -39.24 7.35 -31.74
N LYS A 147 -39.70 8.60 -31.62
CA LYS A 147 -38.83 9.78 -31.81
C LYS A 147 -37.87 9.94 -30.63
N CYS A 148 -38.36 9.76 -29.41
CA CYS A 148 -37.52 9.74 -28.22
C CYS A 148 -36.52 8.57 -28.24
N LEU A 149 -36.97 7.36 -28.59
CA LEU A 149 -36.10 6.18 -28.68
C LEU A 149 -34.95 6.36 -29.66
N ARG A 150 -35.20 6.98 -30.83
CA ARG A 150 -34.14 7.31 -31.80
C ARG A 150 -33.13 8.33 -31.23
N ARG A 151 -33.60 9.37 -30.54
CA ARG A 151 -32.72 10.37 -29.90
C ARG A 151 -31.90 9.76 -28.77
N PHE A 152 -32.52 8.88 -27.98
CA PHE A 152 -31.84 8.11 -26.94
C PHE A 152 -30.71 7.25 -27.53
N ALA A 153 -30.97 6.53 -28.62
CA ALA A 153 -29.95 5.72 -29.31
C ALA A 153 -28.77 6.57 -29.79
N LEU A 154 -29.02 7.78 -30.33
CA LEU A 154 -27.96 8.71 -30.73
C LEU A 154 -27.15 9.24 -29.54
N CYS A 155 -27.82 9.56 -28.42
CA CYS A 155 -27.18 9.96 -27.17
C CYS A 155 -26.21 8.87 -26.66
N ILE A 156 -26.64 7.61 -26.69
CA ILE A 156 -25.80 6.46 -26.31
C ILE A 156 -24.64 6.27 -27.30
N LYS A 157 -24.89 6.32 -28.61
CA LYS A 157 -23.87 6.12 -29.65
C LYS A 157 -22.71 7.12 -29.55
N LYS A 158 -23.01 8.39 -29.25
CA LYS A 158 -21.99 9.43 -29.04
C LYS A 158 -21.08 9.14 -27.84
N LYS A 159 -21.57 8.40 -26.84
CA LYS A 159 -20.83 8.06 -25.62
C LYS A 159 -20.04 6.76 -25.73
N THR A 160 -20.56 5.76 -26.44
CA THR A 160 -19.94 4.42 -26.51
C THR A 160 -19.04 4.22 -27.73
N CYS A 161 -19.26 4.96 -28.82
CA CYS A 161 -18.55 4.73 -30.06
C CYS A 161 -17.57 5.86 -30.40
N THR A 162 -16.29 5.57 -30.23
CA THR A 162 -15.18 6.38 -30.76
C THR A 162 -14.55 5.62 -31.93
N ARG A 163 -13.89 6.34 -32.86
CA ARG A 163 -13.20 5.75 -34.04
C ARG A 163 -12.22 4.62 -33.69
N LYS A 164 -11.70 4.60 -32.45
CA LYS A 164 -10.77 3.58 -31.92
C LYS A 164 -11.45 2.32 -31.35
N ARG A 165 -12.78 2.28 -31.19
CA ARG A 165 -13.55 1.19 -30.55
C ARG A 165 -14.68 0.65 -31.42
N TYR A 166 -14.45 0.56 -32.72
CA TYR A 166 -15.39 -0.06 -33.65
C TYR A 166 -15.14 -1.57 -33.74
N PRO A 167 -16.18 -2.45 -33.76
CA PRO A 167 -17.62 -2.17 -33.72
C PRO A 167 -18.16 -1.77 -32.34
N CYS A 168 -19.14 -0.86 -32.30
CA CYS A 168 -19.69 -0.31 -31.06
C CYS A 168 -20.49 -1.39 -30.28
N GLN A 169 -19.87 -2.04 -29.29
CA GLN A 169 -20.60 -2.98 -28.42
C GLN A 169 -21.43 -2.21 -27.38
N ILE A 170 -22.75 -2.26 -27.50
CA ILE A 170 -23.67 -1.64 -26.54
C ILE A 170 -23.80 -2.57 -25.34
N ARG A 171 -23.12 -2.25 -24.23
CA ARG A 171 -23.38 -2.91 -22.95
C ARG A 171 -24.73 -2.40 -22.40
N ARG A 172 -25.70 -3.31 -22.26
CA ARG A 172 -27.00 -3.02 -21.63
C ARG A 172 -26.77 -2.81 -20.13
N THR A 173 -26.87 -1.58 -19.64
CA THR A 173 -26.99 -1.29 -18.21
C THR A 173 -28.41 -0.79 -17.90
N PRO A 174 -29.01 -1.18 -16.76
CA PRO A 174 -30.37 -0.76 -16.39
C PRO A 174 -30.49 0.75 -16.18
N ILE A 175 -31.71 1.27 -16.36
CA ILE A 175 -32.06 2.69 -16.25
C ILE A 175 -32.57 2.97 -14.82
N GLY A 176 -31.80 3.68 -13.98
CA GLY A 176 -32.27 4.14 -12.66
C GLY A 176 -31.28 5.10 -12.00
N PRO A 177 -31.70 6.05 -11.14
CA PRO A 177 -30.77 6.95 -10.48
C PRO A 177 -30.05 6.21 -9.34
N ARG A 178 -28.96 5.51 -9.68
CA ARG A 178 -27.96 5.04 -8.70
C ARG A 178 -26.58 5.40 -9.25
N LYS A 179 -25.87 6.29 -8.56
CA LYS A 179 -24.43 6.48 -8.82
C LYS A 179 -23.73 5.15 -8.54
N LEU A 180 -23.27 4.47 -9.57
CA LEU A 180 -22.65 3.15 -9.43
C LEU A 180 -21.23 3.34 -8.92
N PHE A 181 -20.90 2.72 -7.78
CA PHE A 181 -19.52 2.71 -7.28
C PHE A 181 -18.71 1.72 -8.10
N ARG A 182 -17.70 2.22 -8.83
CA ARG A 182 -16.83 1.43 -9.68
C ARG A 182 -15.37 1.67 -9.36
N CYS A 183 -14.52 0.69 -9.62
CA CYS A 183 -13.08 0.79 -9.46
C CYS A 183 -12.33 0.38 -10.74
N HIS A 184 -11.28 1.12 -11.06
CA HIS A 184 -10.30 0.72 -12.07
C HIS A 184 -9.38 -0.37 -11.50
N VAL A 185 -9.19 -1.43 -12.27
CA VAL A 185 -8.23 -2.51 -11.99
C VAL A 185 -7.11 -2.38 -13.03
N PRO A 186 -5.83 -2.51 -12.65
CA PRO A 186 -4.72 -2.45 -13.61
C PRO A 186 -4.81 -3.56 -14.66
N ASP A 187 -4.23 -3.29 -15.83
CA ASP A 187 -4.09 -4.30 -16.88
C ASP A 187 -3.05 -5.37 -16.48
N CYS A 188 -3.17 -6.54 -17.09
CA CYS A 188 -2.23 -7.65 -16.89
C CYS A 188 -0.85 -7.26 -17.45
N PRO A 189 0.26 -7.60 -16.79
CA PRO A 189 1.59 -7.52 -17.38
C PRO A 189 1.75 -8.49 -18.56
#